data_AF-A0A2W4PMS9-F1
#
_entry.id   AF-A0A2W4PMS9-F1
#
_cell.length_a   1.000
_cell.length_b   1.000
_cell.length_c   1.000
_cell.angle_alpha   90.00
_cell.angle_beta   90.00
_cell.angle_gamma   90.00
#
_symmetry.space_group_name_H-M   'P 1'
#
loop_
_entity.id
_entity.type
_entity.pdbx_description
1 polymer ?
#
loop_
_entity_poly.entity_id
_entity_poly.type
_entity_poly.pdbx_seq_one_letter_code
_entity_poly.pdbx_strand_id
1 'polypeptide(L)'
;MVVLLRRPLHLTGTPGSRDWLANVKADPRVVVEAGGIRVAGKAREVTDRGFKRRFFEDAPWAEARWSQAGLDRLVAESPMIEVEF
;
A
#
# COMPACT_ATOMS: atom_id res chain seq x y z
N MET A 1 -15.05 22.47 -2.27
CA MET A 1 -15.52 21.07 -2.26
C MET A 1 -14.52 20.26 -1.45
N VAL A 2 -14.86 19.92 -0.20
CA VAL A 2 -14.01 19.11 0.68
C VAL A 2 -14.43 17.66 0.52
N VAL A 3 -13.57 16.83 -0.08
CA VAL A 3 -13.79 15.38 -0.20
C VAL A 3 -13.10 14.72 0.99
N LEU A 4 -13.88 14.31 1.99
CA LEU A 4 -13.43 13.44 3.08
C LEU A 4 -13.32 12.01 2.55
N LEU A 5 -12.12 11.58 2.15
CA LEU A 5 -11.84 10.17 1.93
C LEU A 5 -11.75 9.47 3.29
N ARG A 6 -12.87 8.89 3.75
CA ARG A 6 -12.93 8.06 4.99
C ARG A 6 -12.25 6.69 4.83
N ARG A 7 -11.16 6.60 4.07
CA ARG A 7 -10.43 5.34 3.85
C ARG A 7 -8.95 5.58 4.13
N PRO A 8 -8.30 4.70 4.91
CA PRO A 8 -6.86 4.79 5.09
C PRO A 8 -6.17 4.68 3.73
N LEU A 9 -5.05 5.39 3.59
CA LEU A 9 -4.23 5.31 2.39
C LEU A 9 -3.50 3.97 2.38
N HIS A 10 -3.58 3.23 1.28
CA HIS A 10 -2.83 1.98 1.12
C HIS A 10 -1.66 2.18 0.16
N LEU A 11 -0.47 1.75 0.58
CA LEU A 11 0.74 1.77 -0.23
C LEU A 11 1.21 0.33 -0.43
N THR A 12 1.52 -0.04 -1.68
CA THR A 12 2.00 -1.37 -2.05
C THR A 12 3.21 -1.28 -2.96
N GLY A 13 4.04 -2.33 -2.97
CA GLY A 13 5.15 -2.50 -3.91
C GLY A 13 4.96 -3.70 -4.84
N THR A 14 5.89 -3.89 -5.79
CA THR A 14 6.00 -5.19 -6.48
C THR A 14 6.66 -6.22 -5.54
N PRO A 15 6.45 -7.53 -5.81
CA PRO A 15 7.03 -8.62 -5.03
C PRO A 15 8.54 -8.50 -4.79
N GLY A 16 8.98 -8.94 -3.62
CA GLY A 16 10.38 -8.93 -3.20
C GLY A 16 10.64 -8.09 -1.96
N SER A 17 11.87 -8.14 -1.45
CA SER A 17 12.27 -7.35 -0.27
C SER A 17 12.18 -5.86 -0.57
N ARG A 18 11.68 -5.10 0.40
CA ARG A 18 11.59 -3.64 0.34
C ARG A 18 12.04 -3.04 1.65
N ASP A 19 13.14 -2.30 1.61
CA ASP A 19 13.73 -1.66 2.79
C ASP A 19 12.74 -0.72 3.49
N TRP A 20 11.87 -0.06 2.73
CA TRP A 20 10.83 0.82 3.29
C TRP A 20 9.86 0.06 4.22
N LEU A 21 9.55 -1.21 3.93
CA LEU A 21 8.68 -2.00 4.79
C LEU A 21 9.41 -2.37 6.08
N ALA A 22 10.71 -2.69 6.01
CA ALA A 22 11.53 -2.92 7.19
C ALA A 22 11.59 -1.67 8.09
N ASN A 23 11.72 -0.49 7.49
CA ASN A 23 11.69 0.78 8.21
C ASN A 23 10.35 1.00 8.92
N VAL A 24 9.22 0.77 8.24
CA VAL A 24 7.89 0.89 8.85
C VAL A 24 7.67 -0.10 10.00
N LYS A 25 8.21 -1.32 9.87
CA LYS A 25 8.15 -2.32 10.96
C LYS A 25 8.95 -1.90 12.19
N ALA A 26 10.07 -1.19 11.98
CA ALA A 26 10.91 -0.68 13.07
C ALA A 26 10.34 0.60 13.70
N ASP A 27 9.78 1.50 12.88
CA ASP A 27 9.14 2.75 13.31
C ASP A 27 7.91 3.03 12.44
N PRO A 28 6.69 2.99 13.02
CA PRO A 28 5.46 3.17 12.25
C PRO A 28 5.20 4.62 11.83
N ARG A 29 6.01 5.59 12.28
CA ARG A 29 5.82 7.01 11.93
C ARG A 29 6.25 7.24 10.49
N VAL A 30 5.32 7.72 9.66
CA VAL A 30 5.58 8.01 8.25
C VAL A 30 5.18 9.43 7.91
N VAL A 31 5.74 9.92 6.81
CA VAL A 31 5.28 11.16 6.17
C VAL A 31 4.99 10.85 4.71
N VAL A 32 3.78 11.18 4.27
CA VAL A 32 3.34 11.03 2.89
C VAL A 32 3.42 12.40 2.22
N GLU A 33 4.12 12.45 1.09
CA GLU A 33 4.22 13.65 0.26
C GLU A 33 3.64 13.37 -1.12
N ALA A 34 2.61 14.13 -1.50
CA ALA A 34 1.95 14.01 -2.80
C ALA A 34 1.45 15.38 -3.26
N GLY A 35 1.78 15.77 -4.49
CA GLY A 35 1.35 17.06 -5.06
C GLY A 35 1.80 18.27 -4.25
N GLY A 36 2.97 18.21 -3.58
CA GLY A 36 3.48 19.29 -2.71
C GLY A 36 2.83 19.36 -1.33
N ILE A 37 1.88 18.48 -1.03
CA ILE A 37 1.26 18.35 0.30
C ILE A 37 2.00 17.28 1.09
N ARG A 38 2.36 17.60 2.34
CA ARG A 38 3.08 16.71 3.24
C ARG A 38 2.25 16.45 4.49
N VAL A 39 1.96 15.18 4.78
CA VAL A 39 1.10 14.78 5.91
C VAL A 39 1.79 13.69 6.73
N ALA A 40 1.90 13.90 8.04
CA ALA A 40 2.41 12.89 8.96
C ALA A 40 1.30 11.89 9.29
N GLY A 41 1.65 10.61 9.41
CA GLY A 41 0.71 9.55 9.75
C GLY A 41 1.39 8.39 10.45
N LYS A 42 0.59 7.38 10.80
CA LYS A 42 1.06 6.09 11.32
C LYS A 42 0.75 5.00 10.32
N ALA A 43 1.75 4.20 9.99
CA ALA A 43 1.64 3.09 9.08
C ALA A 43 1.63 1.75 9.81
N ARG A 44 0.90 0.78 9.27
CA ARG A 44 1.02 -0.63 9.66
C ARG A 44 1.03 -1.54 8.44
N GLU A 45 1.75 -2.66 8.54
CA GLU A 45 1.71 -3.69 7.51
C GLU A 45 0.30 -4.30 7.41
N VAL A 46 -0.14 -4.51 6.17
CA VAL A 46 -1.36 -5.24 5.85
C VAL A 46 -0.99 -6.68 5.52
N THR A 47 -1.34 -7.59 6.44
CA THR A 47 -1.06 -9.03 6.31
C THR A 47 -2.28 -9.84 5.84
N ASP A 48 -3.48 -9.24 5.84
CA ASP A 48 -4.72 -9.90 5.39
C ASP A 48 -4.67 -10.16 3.87
N ARG A 49 -4.52 -11.43 3.51
CA ARG A 49 -4.49 -11.89 2.12
C ARG A 49 -5.82 -11.69 1.39
N GLY A 50 -6.94 -11.80 2.08
CA GLY A 50 -8.26 -11.58 1.51
C GLY A 50 -8.45 -10.10 1.15
N PHE A 51 -7.99 -9.20 2.01
CA PHE A 51 -7.92 -7.78 1.68
C PHE A 51 -6.99 -7.52 0.50
N LYS A 52 -5.75 -8.04 0.52
CA LYS A 52 -4.78 -7.85 -0.58
C LYS A 52 -5.33 -8.33 -1.92
N ARG A 53 -6.04 -9.47 -1.93
CA ARG A 53 -6.70 -9.99 -3.13
C ARG A 53 -7.73 -9.00 -3.68
N ARG A 54 -8.69 -8.56 -2.86
CA ARG A 54 -9.69 -7.57 -3.27
C ARG A 54 -9.05 -6.27 -3.75
N PHE A 55 -8.06 -5.77 -3.01
CA PHE A 55 -7.31 -4.57 -3.39
C PHE A 55 -6.68 -4.71 -4.78
N PHE A 56 -6.12 -5.88 -5.07
CA PHE A 56 -5.46 -6.12 -6.35
C PHE A 56 -6.46 -6.40 -7.50
N GLU A 57 -7.61 -7.00 -7.23
CA GLU A 57 -8.67 -7.23 -8.21
C GLU A 57 -9.43 -5.93 -8.54
N ASP A 58 -9.65 -5.05 -7.56
CA ASP A 58 -10.42 -3.80 -7.69
C ASP A 58 -9.63 -2.63 -8.31
N ALA A 59 -8.35 -2.83 -8.63
CA ALA A 59 -7.50 -1.77 -9.17
C ALA A 59 -7.57 -1.77 -10.72
N PRO A 60 -8.33 -0.87 -11.38
CA PRO A 60 -8.47 -0.83 -12.84
C PRO A 60 -7.17 -0.52 -13.59
N TRP A 61 -6.12 -0.10 -12.87
CA TRP A 61 -4.76 0.15 -13.37
C TRP A 61 -3.80 -1.03 -13.14
N ALA A 62 -4.27 -2.12 -12.51
CA ALA A 62 -3.50 -3.31 -12.17
C ALA A 62 -3.02 -4.09 -13.39
N GLU A 63 -3.85 -4.23 -14.43
CA GLU A 63 -3.48 -4.99 -15.62
C GLU A 63 -2.22 -4.42 -16.30
N ALA A 64 -2.13 -3.10 -16.44
CA ALA A 64 -0.97 -2.48 -17.10
C ALA A 64 0.29 -2.48 -16.22
N ARG A 65 0.16 -2.31 -14.90
CA ARG A 65 1.30 -2.10 -13.99
C ARG A 65 1.80 -3.38 -13.32
N TRP A 66 0.94 -4.41 -13.20
CA TRP A 66 1.26 -5.64 -12.46
C TRP A 66 1.24 -6.89 -13.33
N SER A 67 1.02 -6.77 -14.64
CA SER A 67 1.18 -7.86 -15.62
C SER A 67 2.50 -8.65 -15.50
N GLN A 68 3.53 -8.08 -14.86
CA GLN A 68 4.80 -8.74 -14.58
C GLN A 68 4.73 -9.82 -13.48
N ALA A 69 3.73 -9.80 -12.61
CA ALA A 69 3.55 -10.76 -11.54
C ALA A 69 2.07 -11.17 -11.46
N GLY A 70 1.77 -12.45 -11.66
CA GLY A 70 0.40 -12.96 -11.55
C GLY A 70 -0.23 -12.62 -10.18
N LEU A 71 -1.55 -12.49 -10.15
CA LEU A 71 -2.32 -12.07 -8.98
C LEU A 71 -1.94 -12.82 -7.70
N ASP A 72 -1.78 -14.14 -7.76
CA ASP A 72 -1.42 -14.96 -6.60
C ASP A 72 -0.05 -14.59 -6.02
N ARG A 73 0.91 -14.26 -6.89
CA ARG A 73 2.23 -13.80 -6.49
C ARG A 73 2.16 -12.42 -5.83
N LEU A 74 1.37 -11.50 -6.38
CA LEU A 74 1.15 -10.20 -5.77
C LEU A 74 0.54 -10.34 -4.36
N VAL A 75 -0.52 -11.14 -4.22
CA VAL A 75 -1.16 -11.40 -2.93
C VAL A 75 -0.18 -12.00 -1.93
N ALA A 76 0.68 -12.92 -2.38
CA ALA A 76 1.65 -13.58 -1.51
C ALA A 76 2.82 -12.69 -1.10
N GLU A 77 3.41 -11.96 -2.04
CA GLU A 77 4.76 -11.40 -1.90
C GLU A 77 4.80 -9.88 -1.93
N SER A 78 3.79 -9.19 -2.47
CA SER A 78 3.82 -7.74 -2.52
C SER A 78 3.68 -7.16 -1.11
N PRO A 79 4.60 -6.30 -0.66
CA PRO A 79 4.48 -5.61 0.61
C PRO A 79 3.34 -4.59 0.52
N MET A 80 2.57 -4.46 1.59
CA MET A 80 1.47 -3.51 1.67
C MET A 80 1.43 -2.90 3.08
N ILE A 81 1.23 -1.59 3.14
CA ILE A 81 0.93 -0.88 4.38
C ILE A 81 -0.36 -0.09 4.20
N GLU A 82 -1.04 0.16 5.30
CA GLU A 82 -2.05 1.19 5.40
C GLU A 82 -1.53 2.33 6.28
N VAL A 83 -1.97 3.55 5.98
CA VAL A 83 -1.58 4.78 6.67
C VAL A 83 -2.82 5.49 7.18
N GLU A 84 -2.78 5.78 8.47
CA GLU A 84 -3.75 6.60 9.19
C GLU A 84 -3.13 7.99 9.45
N PHE A 85 -3.88 9.06 9.18
CA PHE A 85 -3.47 10.46 9.33
C PHE A 85 -4.19 11.13 10.50
#